data_AF-X1KCD3-F1
#
_entry.id   AF-X1KCD3-F1
#
_cell.length_a   1.000
_cell.length_b   1.000
_cell.length_c   1.000
_cell.angle_alpha   90.00
_cell.angle_beta   90.00
_cell.angle_gamma   90.00
#
_symmetry.space_group_name_H-M   'P 1'
#
loop_
_entity.id
_entity.type
_entity.pdbx_description
1 polymer ?
#
loop_
_entity_poly.entity_id
_entity_poly.type
_entity_poly.pdbx_seq_one_letter_code
_entity_poly.pdbx_strand_id
1 'polypeptide(L)' 'MKEQYLITYELNNSTKDYSIFYNNLKLLGGWWHYLPSIWIIKNCNLTANEISEKLLQFIDIDKDFLFI' A
#
# COMPACT_ATOMS: atom_id res chain seq x y z
N MET A 1 -19.74 -0.70 -3.08
CA MET A 1 -19.17 -1.31 -4.30
C MET A 1 -17.76 -1.77 -3.99
N LYS A 2 -17.23 -2.73 -4.74
CA LYS A 2 -15.83 -3.15 -4.61
C LYS A 2 -14.99 -2.47 -5.68
N GLU A 3 -13.93 -1.79 -5.27
CA GLU A 3 -13.08 -0.99 -6.16
C GLU A 3 -11.76 -1.70 -6.51
N GLN A 4 -11.07 -1.13 -7.49
CA GLN A 4 -9.75 -1.57 -7.96
C GLN A 4 -8.78 -0.41 -7.82
N TYR A 5 -7.58 -0.69 -7.32
CA TYR A 5 -6.56 0.33 -7.07
C TYR A 5 -5.21 -0.10 -7.64
N LEU A 6 -4.46 0.91 -8.08
CA LEU A 6 -3.04 0.78 -8.40
C LEU A 6 -2.27 1.50 -7.30
N ILE A 7 -1.72 0.72 -6.36
CA ILE A 7 -0.94 1.29 -5.27
C ILE A 7 0.53 1.23 -5.64
N THR A 8 1.19 2.39 -5.61
CA THR A 8 2.63 2.50 -5.83
C THR A 8 3.29 3.26 -4.69
N TYR A 9 4.57 3.02 -4.48
CA TYR A 9 5.31 3.65 -3.40
C TYR A 9 6.79 3.82 -3.71
N GLU A 10 7.39 4.75 -2.98
CA GLU A 10 8.84 4.88 -2.85
C GLU A 10 9.19 4.86 -1.37
N LEU A 11 9.95 3.85 -0.94
CA LEU A 11 10.33 3.62 0.45
C LEU A 11 11.83 3.86 0.58
N ASN A 12 12.22 4.95 1.25
CA ASN A 12 13.57 5.50 1.22
C ASN A 12 14.39 5.16 2.47
N ASN A 13 13.80 4.48 3.46
CA ASN A 13 14.52 4.09 4.68
C ASN A 13 15.03 2.64 4.61
N SER A 14 16.31 2.47 4.25
CA SER A 14 16.96 1.15 4.12
C SER A 14 17.09 0.35 5.42
N THR A 15 16.88 0.98 6.58
CA THR A 15 16.97 0.32 7.90
C THR A 15 15.61 -0.02 8.51
N LYS A 16 14.51 0.45 7.90
CA LYS A 16 13.15 0.23 8.39
C LYS A 16 12.61 -1.10 7.88
N ASP A 17 11.96 -1.85 8.77
CA ASP A 17 11.21 -3.04 8.39
C ASP A 17 9.81 -2.65 7.89
N TYR A 18 9.57 -2.85 6.60
CA TYR A 18 8.27 -2.61 5.95
C TYR A 18 7.37 -3.85 5.88
N SER A 19 7.71 -4.94 6.57
CA SER A 19 6.91 -6.17 6.58
C SER A 19 5.46 -5.91 6.99
N ILE A 20 5.22 -5.01 7.95
CA ILE A 20 3.86 -4.64 8.37
C ILE A 20 3.11 -3.91 7.26
N PHE A 21 3.76 -3.02 6.52
CA PHE A 21 3.17 -2.34 5.37
C PHE A 21 2.76 -3.34 4.27
N TYR A 22 3.66 -4.26 3.90
CA TYR A 22 3.35 -5.29 2.90
C TYR A 22 2.26 -6.26 3.35
N ASN A 23 2.23 -6.63 4.62
CA ASN A 23 1.18 -7.49 5.15
C ASN A 23 -0.18 -6.78 5.14
N ASN A 24 -0.24 -5.47 5.42
CA ASN A 24 -1.47 -4.71 5.31
C ASN A 24 -1.96 -4.55 3.87
N LEU A 25 -1.07 -4.36 2.88
CA LEU A 25 -1.43 -4.34 1.45
C LEU A 25 -2.14 -5.62 1.01
N LYS A 26 -1.65 -6.79 1.45
CA LYS A 26 -2.25 -8.09 1.13
C LYS A 26 -3.65 -8.29 1.70
N LEU A 27 -4.01 -7.54 2.76
CA LEU A 27 -5.31 -7.63 3.42
C LEU A 27 -6.38 -6.75 2.76
N LEU A 28 -6.00 -5.85 1.83
CA LEU A 28 -6.94 -4.93 1.18
C LEU A 28 -7.91 -5.66 0.23
N GLY A 29 -7.56 -6.84 -0.26
CA GLY A 29 -8.37 -7.61 -1.21
C GLY A 29 -7.56 -8.67 -1.95
N GLY A 30 -8.02 -9.05 -3.14
CA GLY A 30 -7.19 -9.82 -4.05
C GLY A 30 -6.06 -8.93 -4.56
N TRP A 31 -4.83 -9.43 -4.62
CA TRP A 31 -3.68 -8.62 -4.98
C TRP A 31 -2.82 -9.27 -6.05
N TRP A 32 -2.16 -8.45 -6.84
CA TRP A 32 -1.07 -8.86 -7.71
C TRP A 32 0.11 -7.89 -7.52
N HIS A 33 1.27 -8.46 -7.23
CA HIS A 33 2.50 -7.73 -6.97
C HIS A 33 3.65 -8.37 -7.75
N TYR A 34 3.83 -7.95 -9.01
CA TYR A 34 4.90 -8.45 -9.89
C TYR A 34 6.13 -7.54 -9.90
N LEU A 35 5.91 -6.23 -9.78
CA LEU A 35 6.98 -5.23 -9.77
C LEU A 35 7.22 -4.74 -8.32
N PRO A 36 8.48 -4.49 -7.92
CA PRO A 36 8.85 -4.27 -6.51
C PRO A 36 8.11 -3.16 -5.77
N SER A 37 7.59 -2.17 -6.49
CA SER A 37 6.91 -1.00 -5.94
C SER A 37 5.48 -0.81 -6.46
N ILE A 38 4.88 -1.84 -7.06
CA ILE A 38 3.55 -1.74 -7.68
C ILE A 38 2.65 -2.87 -7.19
N TRP A 39 1.47 -2.50 -6.73
CA TRP A 39 0.41 -3.39 -6.28
C TRP A 39 -0.88 -3.09 -7.03
N ILE A 40 -1.45 -4.13 -7.63
CA ILE A 40 -2.81 -4.06 -8.17
C ILE A 40 -3.72 -4.71 -7.16
N ILE A 41 -4.61 -3.92 -6.55
CA ILE A 41 -5.61 -4.41 -5.60
C ILE A 41 -6.95 -4.55 -6.32
N LYS A 42 -7.57 -5.71 -6.20
CA LYS A 42 -8.90 -6.02 -6.70
C LYS A 42 -9.83 -6.32 -5.55
N ASN A 43 -11.10 -6.02 -5.77
CA ASN A 43 -12.18 -6.36 -4.85
C ASN A 43 -12.05 -5.69 -3.46
N CYS A 44 -11.46 -4.47 -3.42
CA CYS A 44 -11.26 -3.75 -2.18
C CYS A 44 -12.58 -3.13 -1.69
N ASN A 45 -12.82 -3.20 -0.38
CA ASN A 45 -14.00 -2.61 0.27
C ASN A 45 -13.72 -1.22 0.87
N LEU A 46 -12.47 -0.77 0.84
CA LEU A 46 -12.05 0.53 1.34
C LEU A 46 -11.96 1.52 0.16
N THR A 47 -12.20 2.78 0.45
CA THR A 47 -11.93 3.91 -0.44
C THR A 47 -10.43 4.22 -0.50
N ALA A 48 -9.99 4.96 -1.53
CA ALA A 48 -8.60 5.39 -1.65
C ALA A 48 -8.09 6.16 -0.40
N ASN A 49 -8.94 7.02 0.18
CA ASN A 49 -8.60 7.76 1.40
C ASN A 49 -8.40 6.82 2.61
N GLU A 50 -9.31 5.87 2.82
CA GLU A 50 -9.20 4.89 3.91
C GLU A 50 -7.96 3.99 3.74
N ILE A 51 -7.62 3.61 2.50
CA ILE A 51 -6.39 2.87 2.20
C ILE A 51 -5.17 3.72 2.56
N SER A 52 -5.14 4.99 2.16
CA SER A 52 -4.04 5.91 2.45
C SER A 52 -3.84 6.07 3.96
N GLU A 53 -4.91 6.42 4.69
CA GLU A 53 -4.89 6.59 6.14
C GLU A 53 -4.43 5.33 6.87
N LYS A 54 -4.82 4.15 6.39
CA LYS A 54 -4.39 2.86 6.94
C LYS A 54 -2.90 2.59 6.69
N LEU A 55 -2.41 2.84 5.48
CA LEU A 55 -1.05 2.47 5.07
C LEU A 55 0.01 3.47 5.53
N LEU A 56 -0.33 4.76 5.63
CA LEU A 56 0.59 5.82 6.08
C LEU A 56 1.14 5.57 7.50
N GLN A 57 0.41 4.82 8.33
CA GLN A 57 0.85 4.43 9.68
C GLN A 57 2.07 3.51 9.69
N PHE A 58 2.41 2.88 8.56
CA PHE A 58 3.47 1.88 8.46
C PHE A 58 4.69 2.34 7.66
N ILE A 59 4.68 3.58 7.17
CA ILE A 59 5.81 4.19 6.44
C ILE A 59 6.37 5.40 7.21
N ASP A 60 7.50 5.93 6.78
CA ASP A 60 8.07 7.18 7.29
C ASP A 60 7.50 8.34 6.46
N ILE A 61 6.50 9.06 6.99
CA ILE A 61 5.77 10.09 6.23
C ILE A 61 6.64 11.26 5.77
N ASP A 62 7.82 11.45 6.36
CA ASP A 62 8.74 12.53 6.00
C ASP A 62 9.70 12.13 4.87
N LYS A 63 9.80 10.83 4.56
CA LYS A 63 10.79 10.28 3.61
C LYS A 63 10.20 9.36 2.56
N ASP A 64 9.06 8.75 2.83
CA ASP A 64 8.42 7.76 1.98
C ASP A 64 7.22 8.38 1.26
N PHE A 65 6.92 7.85 0.08
CA PHE A 65 5.81 8.30 -0.76
C PHE A 65 4.86 7.14 -1.06
N LEU A 66 3.56 7.41 -1.01
CA LEU A 66 2.48 6.46 -1.29
C LEU A 66 1.48 7.09 -2.25
N PHE A 67 1.12 6.35 -3.30
CA PHE A 67 0.15 6.75 -4.31
C PHE A 67 -0.86 5.62 -4.50
N ILE A 68 -2.15 5.97 -4.57
CA ILE A 68 -3.29 5.03 -4.65
C ILE A 68 -4.19 5.43 -5.81
#